data_AF-A0A089L9K6-F1
#
_entry.id   AF-A0A089L9K6-F1
#
_cell.length_a   1.000
_cell.length_b   1.000
_cell.length_c   1.000
_cell.angle_alpha   90.00
_cell.angle_beta   90.00
_cell.angle_gamma   90.00
#
_symmetry.space_group_name_H-M   'P 1'
#
loop_
_entity.id
_entity.type
_entity.pdbx_description
1 polymer ?
#
loop_
_entity_poly.entity_id
_entity_poly.type
_entity_poly.pdbx_seq_one_letter_code
_entity_poly.pdbx_strand_id
1 'polypeptide(L)' 'MKRTVNNSYFIDVVTYSEAERGKGYGTLAARSLISYYLERGQLPLWETTHENTASHRLALKLGFEHVESYPVFAYVMES' A
#
# COMPACT_ATOMS: atom_id res chain seq x y z
N MET A 1 -22.28 14.80 16.75
CA MET A 1 -21.68 14.59 15.41
C MET A 1 -20.16 14.62 15.59
N LYS A 2 -19.50 13.47 15.70
CA LYS A 2 -18.05 13.41 15.95
C LYS A 2 -17.32 13.85 14.67
N ARG A 3 -16.44 14.85 14.79
CA ARG A 3 -15.48 15.23 13.74
C ARG A 3 -14.71 13.96 13.33
N THR A 4 -14.84 13.56 12.07
CA THR A 4 -14.07 12.46 11.48
C THR A 4 -12.63 12.92 11.37
N VAL A 5 -11.80 12.60 12.37
CA VAL A 5 -10.35 12.68 12.20
C VAL A 5 -10.03 11.66 11.11
N ASN A 6 -9.38 12.11 10.04
CA ASN A 6 -8.96 11.28 8.91
C ASN A 6 -7.93 10.26 9.44
N ASN A 7 -8.40 9.12 9.92
CA ASN A 7 -7.58 8.15 10.64
C ASN A 7 -6.98 7.12 9.68
N SER A 8 -6.49 7.62 8.54
CA SER A 8 -6.01 6.78 7.44
C SER A 8 -4.51 6.96 7.23
N TYR A 9 -3.84 5.94 6.72
CA TYR A 9 -2.41 5.97 6.46
C TYR A 9 -2.08 5.23 5.16
N PHE A 10 -1.07 5.70 4.42
CA PHE A 10 -0.56 5.00 3.25
C PHE A 10 0.43 3.90 3.63
N ILE A 11 0.50 2.86 2.81
CA ILE A 11 1.43 1.75 2.96
C ILE A 11 2.41 1.75 1.78
N ASP A 12 3.70 1.75 2.12
CA ASP A 12 4.78 1.44 1.19
C ASP A 12 5.39 0.09 1.53
N VAL A 13 5.63 -0.74 0.51
CA VAL A 13 6.26 -2.06 0.67
C VAL A 13 7.43 -2.20 -0.29
N VAL A 14 8.61 -2.47 0.26
CA VAL A 14 9.82 -2.74 -0.53
C VAL A 14 10.47 -4.02 -0.03
N THR A 15 10.80 -4.92 -0.96
CA THR A 15 11.74 -6.02 -0.73
C THR A 15 12.98 -5.72 -1.57
N TYR A 16 14.03 -5.23 -0.92
CA TYR A 16 15.23 -4.71 -1.58
C TYR A 16 15.98 -5.79 -2.35
N SER A 17 16.21 -6.95 -1.73
CA SER A 17 16.87 -8.07 -2.40
C SER A 17 15.91 -8.74 -3.39
N GLU A 18 16.28 -8.77 -4.66
CA GLU A 18 15.47 -9.43 -5.70
C GLU A 18 15.37 -10.94 -5.47
N ALA A 19 16.45 -11.55 -4.98
CA ALA A 19 16.48 -12.98 -4.62
C ALA A 19 15.52 -13.35 -3.49
N GLU A 20 15.04 -12.36 -2.71
CA GLU A 20 14.07 -12.55 -1.63
C GLU A 20 12.63 -12.22 -2.04
N ARG A 21 12.40 -11.71 -3.26
CA ARG A 21 11.05 -11.48 -3.79
C ARG A 21 10.35 -12.81 -4.10
N GLY A 22 9.02 -12.81 -4.12
CA GLY A 22 8.22 -14.02 -4.38
C GLY A 22 8.13 -15.01 -3.21
N LYS A 23 8.89 -14.82 -2.12
CA LYS A 23 8.87 -15.68 -0.93
C LYS A 23 7.80 -15.30 0.10
N GLY A 24 7.02 -14.24 -0.16
CA GLY A 24 5.91 -13.81 0.69
C GLY A 24 6.26 -12.79 1.79
N TYR A 25 7.51 -12.33 1.89
CA TYR A 25 7.92 -11.36 2.93
C TYR A 25 7.13 -10.04 2.88
N GLY A 26 6.89 -9.49 1.69
CA GLY A 26 6.07 -8.28 1.54
C GLY A 26 4.64 -8.47 2.06
N THR A 27 4.03 -9.64 1.83
CA THR A 27 2.71 -9.98 2.39
C THR A 27 2.75 -10.08 3.91
N LEU A 28 3.77 -10.75 4.47
CA LEU A 28 3.89 -10.93 5.90
C LEU A 28 4.04 -9.58 6.62
N ALA A 29 4.95 -8.72 6.13
CA ALA A 29 5.21 -7.41 6.70
C ALA A 29 3.98 -6.48 6.60
N ALA A 30 3.38 -6.37 5.41
CA ALA A 30 2.20 -5.52 5.19
C ALA A 30 1.01 -5.98 6.05
N ARG A 31 0.75 -7.29 6.12
CA ARG A 31 -0.33 -7.84 6.95
C ARG A 31 -0.14 -7.49 8.43
N SER A 32 1.08 -7.65 8.95
CA SER A 32 1.38 -7.32 10.36
C SER A 32 1.16 -5.84 10.67
N LEU A 33 1.58 -4.94 9.77
CA LEU A 33 1.36 -3.50 9.90
C LEU A 33 -0.14 -3.16 9.88
N ILE A 34 -0.86 -3.73 8.91
CA ILE A 34 -2.31 -3.53 8.74
C ILE A 34 -3.06 -3.96 9.99
N SER A 35 -2.82 -5.18 10.49
CA SER A 35 -3.48 -5.68 11.70
C SER A 35 -3.23 -4.78 12.90
N TYR A 36 -1.99 -4.33 13.11
CA TYR A 36 -1.62 -3.47 14.22
C TYR A 36 -2.42 -2.15 14.24
N TYR A 37 -2.59 -1.52 13.07
CA TYR A 37 -3.27 -0.23 12.96
C TYR A 37 -4.79 -0.36 12.89
N LEU A 38 -5.32 -1.43 12.29
CA LEU A 38 -6.76 -1.73 12.31
C LEU A 38 -7.27 -1.90 13.75
N GLU A 39 -6.52 -2.57 14.62
CA GLU A 39 -6.84 -2.70 16.06
C GLU A 39 -6.90 -1.35 16.79
N ARG A 40 -6.28 -0.31 16.22
CA ARG A 40 -6.27 1.08 16.73
C ARG A 40 -7.28 1.98 16.01
N GLY A 41 -8.16 1.39 15.21
CA GLY A 41 -9.18 2.10 14.44
C GLY A 41 -8.62 2.90 13.26
N GLN A 42 -7.38 2.65 12.83
CA GLN A 42 -6.75 3.31 11.69
C GLN A 42 -6.95 2.50 10.41
N LEU A 43 -7.31 3.15 9.31
CA LEU A 43 -7.62 2.50 8.04
C LEU A 43 -6.45 2.60 7.05
N PRO A 44 -6.00 1.49 6.46
CA PRO A 44 -4.94 1.56 5.48
C PRO A 44 -5.45 2.08 4.13
N LEU A 45 -4.59 2.81 3.44
CA LEU A 45 -4.72 3.22 2.05
C LEU A 45 -3.58 2.60 1.25
N TRP A 46 -3.86 2.25 0.00
CA TRP A 46 -2.90 1.66 -0.91
C TRP A 46 -2.99 2.35 -2.26
N GLU A 47 -1.88 2.90 -2.71
CA GLU A 47 -1.76 3.52 -4.03
C GLU A 47 -0.60 2.87 -4.78
N THR A 48 -0.71 2.83 -6.11
CA THR A 48 0.35 2.30 -6.96
C THR A 48 0.15 2.77 -8.40
N THR A 49 1.23 2.81 -9.17
CA THR A 49 1.15 3.05 -10.62
C THR A 49 0.57 1.84 -11.35
N HIS A 50 -0.02 2.06 -12.52
CA HIS A 50 -0.65 1.02 -13.35
C HIS A 50 0.33 -0.08 -13.79
N GLU A 51 1.60 0.27 -13.98
CA GLU A 51 2.65 -0.64 -14.43
C GLU A 51 3.14 -1.56 -13.31
N ASN A 52 2.91 -1.18 -12.05
CA ASN A 52 3.36 -1.94 -10.89
C ASN A 52 2.39 -3.08 -10.55
N THR A 53 2.35 -4.07 -11.44
CA THR A 53 1.51 -5.27 -11.32
C THR A 53 1.78 -6.07 -10.04
N ALA A 54 3.00 -6.02 -9.51
CA ALA A 54 3.37 -6.69 -8.26
C ALA A 54 2.64 -6.05 -7.05
N SER A 55 2.61 -4.71 -6.98
CA SER A 55 1.87 -3.97 -5.96
C SER A 55 0.37 -4.21 -6.05
N HIS A 56 -0.21 -4.18 -7.26
CA HIS A 56 -1.63 -4.51 -7.45
C HIS A 56 -2.00 -5.90 -6.92
N ARG A 57 -1.20 -6.94 -7.25
CA ARG A 57 -1.45 -8.29 -6.76
C ARG A 57 -1.33 -8.39 -5.24
N LEU A 58 -0.39 -7.66 -4.64
CA LEU A 58 -0.22 -7.63 -3.19
C LEU A 58 -1.42 -6.97 -2.51
N ALA A 59 -1.88 -5.82 -3.01
CA ALA A 59 -3.05 -5.12 -2.49
C ALA A 59 -4.31 -6.02 -2.53
N LEU A 60 -4.61 -6.62 -3.69
CA LEU A 60 -5.75 -7.54 -3.83
C LEU A 60 -5.64 -8.74 -2.86
N LYS A 61 -4.43 -9.31 -2.71
CA LYS A 61 -4.19 -10.42 -1.79
C LYS A 61 -4.42 -10.03 -0.32
N LEU A 62 -4.21 -8.77 0.04
CA LEU A 62 -4.41 -8.23 1.38
C LEU A 62 -5.86 -7.79 1.64
N GLY A 63 -6.76 -7.91 0.65
CA GLY A 63 -8.18 -7.58 0.77
C GLY A 63 -8.54 -6.15 0.39
N PHE A 64 -7.64 -5.41 -0.26
CA PHE A 64 -8.00 -4.13 -0.87
C PHE A 64 -8.78 -4.35 -2.16
N GLU A 65 -9.61 -3.38 -2.52
CA GLU A 65 -10.32 -3.31 -3.79
C GLU A 65 -9.87 -2.06 -4.55
N HIS A 66 -9.92 -2.12 -5.89
CA HIS A 66 -9.65 -0.94 -6.70
C HIS A 66 -10.85 0.01 -6.62
N VAL A 67 -10.61 1.25 -6.20
CA VAL A 67 -11.68 2.25 -6.00
C VAL A 67 -11.60 3.36 -7.06
N GLU A 68 -10.40 3.83 -7.39
CA GLU A 68 -10.21 4.95 -8.31
C GLU A 68 -8.86 4.93 -9.02
N SER A 69 -8.78 5.70 -10.11
CA SER A 69 -7.55 6.00 -10.84
C SER A 69 -7.54 7.50 -11.13
N TYR A 70 -6.43 8.17 -10.86
CA TYR A 70 -6.27 9.61 -11.06
C TYR A 70 -4.88 9.92 -11.61
N PRO A 71 -4.72 11.01 -12.38
CA PRO A 71 -3.41 11.43 -12.86
C PRO A 71 -2.54 11.93 -11.70
N VAL A 72 -1.27 11.53 -11.71
CA VAL A 72 -0.24 12.04 -10.80
C VAL A 72 0.75 12.86 -11.60
N PHE A 73 1.05 14.06 -11.12
CA PHE A 73 2.09 14.92 -11.67
C PHE A 73 3.29 14.94 -10.73
N ALA A 74 4.48 14.73 -11.26
CA ALA A 74 5.73 14.80 -10.52
C ALA A 74 6.70 15.74 -11.24
N TYR A 75 7.49 16.48 -10.46
CA TYR A 75 8.60 17.24 -11.01
C TYR A 75 9.77 16.29 -11.28
N VAL A 76 10.22 16.21 -12.53
CA VAL A 76 11.35 15.37 -12.95
C VAL A 76 12.56 16.25 -13.15
N MET A 77 13.63 16.01 -12.40
CA MET A 77 14.94 16.61 -12.65
C MET A 77 15.58 15.85 -13.80
N GLU A 78 15.96 16.55 -14.89
CA GLU A 78 16.82 15.94 -15.90
C GLU A 78 18.21 15.69 -15.27
N SER A 79 18.71 14.46 -15.43
CA SER A 79 20.02 14.01 -14.95
C SER A 79 21.11 14.28 -15.97
#